data_AF-A0A158R3M3-F1
#
_entry.id   AF-A0A158R3M3-F1
#
_cell.length_a   1.000
_cell.length_b   1.000
_cell.length_c   1.000
_cell.angle_alpha   90.00
_cell.angle_beta   90.00
_cell.angle_gamma   90.00
#
_symmetry.space_group_name_H-M   'P 1'
#
loop_
_entity.id
_entity.type
_entity.pdbx_description
1 polymer ?
#
loop_
_entity_poly.entity_id
_entity_poly.type
_entity_poly.pdbx_seq_one_letter_code
_entity_poly.pdbx_strand_id
1 'polypeptide(L)'
;MELVVAANSSDLPGKDNDHGKLRKEDLTDYIAFKVASAVMGHDQRWERFLLSKYVAIQLTEDFFAPEHSLVMPDNVTQSMISTHCYLKGVVLLETLESVVGEEYMLAVIRNIVSSREFFDLKTFTYYFEDIPVDENISLAQVYEFWFTNGGFPSLKVSNAPLGFELRQLGRYPWPLRISSTESLPPFLFAQSLSLPPKGPYSLVNVNFTSFYRVNYDQTTWVNIFSKMDEHPEQFSAVGRAQLVSDFCYFYAHDQVDNGAAIKEMVMDTSTAPVTLSQLLRRLALGVTRLFDSDASFGCRTGLAARNLNAICNSVFSTKCV
;
A
#
# COMPACT_ATOMS: atom_id res chain seq x y z
N MET A 1 -33.61 5.14 4.42
CA MET A 1 -33.18 6.56 4.41
C MET A 1 -31.96 6.60 3.51
N GLU A 2 -32.20 6.82 2.22
CA GLU A 2 -31.17 6.76 1.17
C GLU A 2 -30.34 8.05 1.17
N LEU A 3 -29.02 7.91 1.24
CA LEU A 3 -28.07 9.00 1.03
C LEU A 3 -27.76 9.08 -0.47
N VAL A 4 -28.53 9.90 -1.19
CA VAL A 4 -28.20 10.37 -2.53
C VAL A 4 -27.50 11.72 -2.35
N VAL A 5 -26.17 11.76 -2.50
CA VAL A 5 -25.44 13.03 -2.62
C VAL A 5 -25.28 13.31 -4.11
N ALA A 6 -26.18 14.16 -4.62
CA ALA A 6 -26.07 14.73 -5.95
C ALA A 6 -24.91 15.74 -5.96
N ALA A 7 -23.92 15.51 -6.83
CA ALA A 7 -22.94 16.52 -7.19
C ALA A 7 -23.60 17.51 -8.16
N ASN A 8 -23.86 18.74 -7.71
CA ASN A 8 -24.19 19.85 -8.59
C ASN A 8 -22.94 20.73 -8.74
N SER A 9 -22.43 20.79 -9.96
CA SER A 9 -21.33 21.64 -10.38
C SER A 9 -21.88 22.98 -10.90
N SER A 10 -21.90 24.00 -10.06
CA SER A 10 -21.96 25.41 -10.47
C SER A 10 -21.80 26.27 -9.23
N ASP A 11 -20.59 26.79 -9.01
CA ASP A 11 -20.32 28.18 -8.62
C ASP A 11 -18.88 28.32 -8.09
N LEU A 12 -18.05 29.00 -8.87
CA LEU A 12 -16.80 29.65 -8.44
C LEU A 12 -17.10 31.16 -8.45
N PRO A 13 -16.61 31.95 -7.48
CA PRO A 13 -15.27 32.53 -7.66
C PRO A 13 -14.45 32.72 -6.36
N GLY A 14 -13.13 32.63 -6.49
CA GLY A 14 -12.18 33.04 -5.45
C GLY A 14 -10.77 32.53 -5.74
N LYS A 15 -9.90 33.41 -6.26
CA LYS A 15 -8.47 33.16 -6.41
C LYS A 15 -7.83 33.21 -5.02
N ASP A 16 -7.58 32.05 -4.43
CA ASP A 16 -6.50 31.86 -3.48
C ASP A 16 -5.62 30.72 -4.00
N ASN A 17 -4.31 30.86 -3.84
CA ASN A 17 -3.33 29.82 -4.15
C ASN A 17 -3.61 28.60 -3.25
N ASP A 18 -4.46 27.69 -3.72
CA ASP A 18 -4.99 26.58 -2.94
C ASP A 18 -3.97 25.44 -2.91
N HIS A 19 -3.12 25.45 -1.89
CA HIS A 19 -2.15 24.40 -1.62
C HIS A 19 -2.88 23.10 -1.19
N GLY A 20 -3.15 22.23 -2.17
CA GLY A 20 -3.40 20.81 -1.95
C GLY A 20 -4.76 20.48 -1.34
N LYS A 21 -5.81 20.40 -2.16
CA LYS A 21 -7.09 19.81 -1.75
C LYS A 21 -6.89 18.34 -1.38
N LEU A 22 -7.05 18.02 -0.10
CA LEU A 22 -7.12 16.65 0.38
C LEU A 22 -8.38 15.98 -0.18
N ARG A 23 -8.25 14.77 -0.72
CA ARG A 23 -9.39 14.14 -1.39
C ARG A 23 -10.35 13.53 -0.37
N LYS A 24 -11.60 13.98 -0.45
CA LYS A 24 -12.73 13.35 0.24
C LYS A 24 -12.88 11.87 -0.13
N GLU A 25 -12.41 11.46 -1.30
CA GLU A 25 -12.42 10.07 -1.77
C GLU A 25 -11.52 9.17 -0.91
N ASP A 26 -10.29 9.58 -0.61
CA ASP A 26 -9.36 8.78 0.20
C ASP A 26 -9.91 8.56 1.62
N LEU A 27 -10.51 9.61 2.20
CA LEU A 27 -11.18 9.50 3.51
C LEU A 27 -12.44 8.62 3.45
N THR A 28 -13.21 8.70 2.36
CA THR A 28 -14.40 7.87 2.15
C THR A 28 -14.02 6.40 2.03
N ASP A 29 -12.99 6.08 1.26
CA ASP A 29 -12.48 4.72 1.10
C ASP A 29 -11.91 4.18 2.42
N TYR A 30 -11.15 4.98 3.17
CA TYR A 30 -10.68 4.62 4.50
C TYR A 30 -11.82 4.23 5.45
N ILE A 31 -12.89 5.03 5.53
CA ILE A 31 -14.07 4.71 6.34
C ILE A 31 -14.78 3.45 5.80
N ALA A 32 -14.91 3.33 4.48
CA ALA A 32 -15.52 2.16 3.86
C ALA A 32 -14.75 0.87 4.19
N PHE A 33 -13.42 0.94 4.31
CA PHE A 33 -12.59 -0.20 4.67
C PHE A 33 -12.81 -0.61 6.12
N LYS A 34 -12.96 0.36 7.03
CA LYS A 34 -13.34 0.11 8.43
C LYS A 34 -14.70 -0.58 8.54
N VAL A 35 -15.69 -0.10 7.79
CA VAL A 35 -17.01 -0.73 7.73
C VAL A 35 -16.93 -2.15 7.17
N ALA A 36 -16.19 -2.34 6.08
CA ALA A 36 -15.98 -3.67 5.49
C ALA A 36 -15.32 -4.64 6.48
N SER A 37 -14.30 -4.18 7.21
CA SER A 37 -13.64 -4.95 8.27
C SER A 37 -14.64 -5.39 9.35
N ALA A 38 -15.45 -4.46 9.85
CA ALA A 38 -16.44 -4.73 10.90
C ALA A 38 -17.55 -5.69 10.42
N VAL A 39 -17.96 -5.60 9.14
CA VAL A 39 -19.02 -6.45 8.57
C VAL A 39 -18.52 -7.86 8.20
N MET A 40 -17.28 -7.98 7.72
CA MET A 40 -16.71 -9.24 7.24
C MET A 40 -16.05 -10.08 8.35
N GLY A 41 -15.91 -9.55 9.57
CA GLY A 41 -15.47 -10.32 10.75
C GLY A 41 -14.07 -10.94 10.62
N HIS A 42 -13.20 -10.32 9.82
CA HIS A 42 -11.84 -10.81 9.53
C HIS A 42 -11.77 -12.26 8.98
N ASP A 43 -12.83 -12.71 8.31
CA ASP A 43 -12.85 -14.02 7.65
C ASP A 43 -12.12 -14.01 6.29
N GLN A 44 -12.16 -15.12 5.55
CA GLN A 44 -11.49 -15.24 4.25
C GLN A 44 -11.91 -14.16 3.23
N ARG A 45 -13.11 -13.58 3.34
CA ARG A 45 -13.56 -12.48 2.48
C ARG A 45 -12.78 -11.20 2.77
N TRP A 46 -12.47 -10.94 4.04
CA TRP A 46 -11.63 -9.82 4.45
C TRP A 46 -10.21 -9.96 3.88
N GLU A 47 -9.61 -11.15 3.96
CA GLU A 47 -8.28 -11.39 3.38
C GLU A 47 -8.26 -11.17 1.86
N ARG A 48 -9.30 -11.63 1.15
CA ARG A 48 -9.46 -11.42 -0.29
C ARG A 48 -9.63 -9.95 -0.63
N PHE A 49 -10.39 -9.22 0.18
CA PHE A 49 -10.57 -7.78 0.04
C PHE A 49 -9.22 -7.07 0.15
N LEU A 50 -8.46 -7.30 1.23
CA LEU A 50 -7.13 -6.70 1.41
C LEU A 50 -6.16 -7.05 0.27
N LEU A 51 -6.17 -8.31 -0.19
CA LEU A 51 -5.35 -8.72 -1.33
C LEU A 51 -5.72 -7.96 -2.61
N SER A 52 -7.01 -7.76 -2.88
CA SER A 52 -7.45 -6.99 -4.05
C SER A 52 -6.96 -5.54 -4.02
N LYS A 53 -6.92 -4.95 -2.83
CA LYS A 53 -6.42 -3.59 -2.60
C LYS A 53 -4.92 -3.50 -2.82
N TYR A 54 -4.17 -4.44 -2.24
CA TYR A 54 -2.74 -4.55 -2.47
C TYR A 54 -2.42 -4.66 -3.98
N VAL A 55 -3.06 -5.59 -4.70
CA VAL A 55 -2.81 -5.78 -6.14
C VAL A 55 -3.14 -4.52 -6.95
N ALA A 56 -4.23 -3.81 -6.61
CA ALA A 56 -4.57 -2.56 -7.27
C ALA A 56 -3.50 -1.48 -7.07
N ILE A 57 -2.91 -1.38 -5.88
CA ILE A 57 -1.77 -0.47 -5.61
C ILE A 57 -0.59 -0.82 -6.49
N GLN A 58 -0.16 -2.09 -6.49
CA GLN A 58 1.00 -2.52 -7.26
C GLN A 58 0.85 -2.25 -8.75
N LEU A 59 -0.30 -2.58 -9.33
CA LEU A 59 -0.56 -2.31 -10.74
C LEU A 59 -0.52 -0.82 -11.06
N THR A 60 -0.98 0.02 -10.13
CA THR A 60 -0.99 1.46 -10.31
C THR A 60 0.42 2.03 -10.29
N GLU A 61 1.21 1.68 -9.28
CA GLU A 61 2.58 2.16 -9.14
C GLU A 61 3.54 1.60 -10.20
N ASP A 62 3.27 0.41 -10.74
CA ASP A 62 4.15 -0.18 -11.75
C ASP A 62 3.78 0.21 -13.20
N PHE A 63 2.51 0.53 -13.49
CA PHE A 63 2.04 0.68 -14.87
C PHE A 63 1.20 1.92 -15.18
N PHE A 64 0.41 2.45 -14.24
CA PHE A 64 -0.58 3.49 -14.55
C PHE A 64 -0.16 4.89 -14.14
N ALA A 65 0.34 5.04 -12.92
CA ALA A 65 0.67 6.33 -12.34
C ALA A 65 1.92 6.20 -11.44
N PRO A 66 3.05 5.72 -12.00
CA PRO A 66 4.26 5.48 -11.22
C PRO A 66 4.72 6.75 -10.54
N GLU A 67 5.00 6.66 -9.24
CA GLU A 67 5.59 7.75 -8.46
C GLU A 67 4.76 9.04 -8.40
N HIS A 68 3.44 8.97 -8.60
CA HIS A 68 2.59 10.16 -8.52
C HIS A 68 2.37 10.65 -7.07
N SER A 69 2.25 11.97 -6.90
CA SER A 69 1.89 12.63 -5.63
C SER A 69 0.37 12.71 -5.44
N LEU A 70 -0.11 12.83 -4.20
CA LEU A 70 -1.54 13.06 -3.89
C LEU A 70 -2.07 14.44 -4.25
N VAL A 71 -1.17 15.36 -4.64
CA VAL A 71 -1.55 16.67 -5.16
C VAL A 71 -2.27 16.53 -6.50
N MET A 72 -3.48 17.08 -6.56
CA MET A 72 -4.23 17.24 -7.81
C MET A 72 -3.97 18.64 -8.37
N PRO A 73 -3.84 18.78 -9.70
CA PRO A 73 -3.74 20.09 -10.33
C PRO A 73 -5.09 20.81 -10.32
N ASP A 74 -5.08 22.13 -10.42
CA ASP A 74 -6.29 22.98 -10.29
C ASP A 74 -7.41 22.64 -11.30
N ASN A 75 -7.03 22.24 -12.52
CA ASN A 75 -7.99 21.85 -13.56
C ASN A 75 -8.16 20.32 -13.60
N VAL A 76 -8.88 19.80 -12.60
CA VAL A 76 -9.15 18.37 -12.48
C VAL A 76 -10.15 17.91 -13.53
N THR A 77 -9.76 16.94 -14.37
CA THR A 77 -10.68 16.26 -15.29
C THR A 77 -11.26 14.99 -14.66
N GLN A 78 -12.42 14.53 -15.13
CA GLN A 78 -13.01 13.26 -14.69
C GLN A 78 -12.07 12.07 -14.91
N SER A 79 -11.30 12.09 -16.02
CA SER A 79 -10.28 11.08 -16.32
C SER A 79 -9.19 11.10 -15.25
N MET A 80 -8.72 12.28 -14.86
CA MET A 80 -7.69 12.41 -13.82
C MET A 80 -8.19 11.91 -12.48
N ILE A 81 -9.45 12.19 -12.10
CA ILE A 81 -10.03 11.60 -10.89
C ILE A 81 -10.01 10.07 -10.99
N SER A 82 -10.50 9.49 -12.09
CA SER A 82 -10.57 8.03 -12.24
C SER A 82 -9.21 7.34 -12.30
N THR A 83 -8.18 7.98 -12.86
CA THR A 83 -6.82 7.43 -12.95
C THR A 83 -6.03 7.66 -11.66
N HIS A 84 -6.34 8.72 -10.91
CA HIS A 84 -5.68 9.09 -9.66
C HIS A 84 -6.37 8.47 -8.43
N CYS A 85 -7.49 7.74 -8.56
CA CYS A 85 -8.15 6.97 -7.49
C CYS A 85 -7.29 5.77 -7.01
N TYR A 86 -6.08 6.06 -6.53
CA TYR A 86 -5.14 5.09 -5.99
C TYR A 86 -5.23 5.04 -4.47
N LEU A 87 -4.89 3.88 -3.91
CA LEU A 87 -5.03 3.62 -2.48
C LEU A 87 -3.84 4.12 -1.64
N LYS A 88 -2.84 4.79 -2.22
CA LYS A 88 -1.78 5.47 -1.45
C LYS A 88 -2.37 6.41 -0.40
N GLY A 89 -3.39 7.20 -0.75
CA GLY A 89 -4.08 8.07 0.23
C GLY A 89 -4.66 7.28 1.40
N VAL A 90 -5.33 6.17 1.13
CA VAL A 90 -5.88 5.26 2.16
C VAL A 90 -4.77 4.65 3.02
N VAL A 91 -3.70 4.13 2.42
CA VAL A 91 -2.55 3.56 3.14
C VAL A 91 -1.87 4.60 4.03
N LEU A 92 -1.79 5.87 3.58
CA LEU A 92 -1.26 6.95 4.42
C LEU A 92 -2.19 7.29 5.59
N LEU A 93 -3.51 7.24 5.40
CA LEU A 93 -4.47 7.41 6.50
C LEU A 93 -4.38 6.25 7.51
N GLU A 94 -4.23 5.01 7.03
CA GLU A 94 -3.96 3.84 7.90
C GLU A 94 -2.61 3.97 8.61
N THR A 95 -1.61 4.56 7.96
CA THR A 95 -0.30 4.84 8.57
C THR A 95 -0.43 5.86 9.70
N LEU A 96 -1.17 6.95 9.49
CA LEU A 96 -1.50 7.93 10.55
C LEU A 96 -2.21 7.24 11.72
N GLU A 97 -3.25 6.48 11.42
CA GLU A 97 -4.03 5.74 12.41
C GLU A 97 -3.14 4.77 13.22
N SER A 98 -2.18 4.11 12.58
CA SER A 98 -1.24 3.21 13.27
C SER A 98 -0.39 3.89 14.34
N VAL A 99 -0.26 5.23 14.28
CA VAL A 99 0.49 6.05 15.24
C VAL A 99 -0.43 6.60 16.33
N VAL A 100 -1.57 7.17 15.95
CA VAL A 100 -2.48 7.87 16.87
C VAL A 100 -3.55 6.98 17.51
N GLY A 101 -3.79 5.81 16.93
CA GLY A 101 -4.85 4.90 17.30
C GLY A 101 -6.20 5.21 16.65
N GLU A 102 -7.03 4.17 16.52
CA GLU A 102 -8.33 4.25 15.84
C GLU A 102 -9.27 5.28 16.49
N GLU A 103 -9.34 5.31 17.82
CA GLU A 103 -10.24 6.22 18.55
C GLU A 103 -9.93 7.69 18.23
N TYR A 104 -8.65 8.05 18.25
CA TYR A 104 -8.18 9.39 17.92
C TYR A 104 -8.51 9.74 16.47
N MET A 105 -8.19 8.84 15.53
CA MET A 105 -8.44 9.05 14.11
C MET A 105 -9.93 9.24 13.81
N LEU A 106 -10.80 8.43 14.41
CA LEU A 106 -12.25 8.58 14.27
C LEU A 106 -12.78 9.87 14.90
N ALA A 107 -12.19 10.33 16.01
CA ALA A 107 -12.54 11.62 16.62
C ALA A 107 -12.19 12.80 15.70
N VAL A 108 -11.01 12.79 15.08
CA VAL A 108 -10.60 13.78 14.06
C VAL A 108 -11.60 13.83 12.92
N ILE A 109 -11.96 12.66 12.35
CA ILE A 109 -12.93 12.57 11.26
C ILE A 109 -14.29 13.13 11.66
N ARG A 110 -14.80 12.81 12.85
CA ARG A 110 -16.07 13.36 13.36
C ARG A 110 -16.03 14.88 13.49
N ASN A 111 -14.91 15.43 13.96
CA ASN A 111 -14.74 16.87 14.10
C ASN A 111 -14.80 17.57 12.73
N ILE A 112 -14.06 17.06 11.75
CA ILE A 112 -14.05 17.58 10.38
C ILE A 112 -15.43 17.50 9.73
N VAL A 113 -16.14 16.38 9.89
CA VAL A 113 -17.49 16.22 9.34
C VAL A 113 -18.49 17.16 10.02
N SER A 114 -18.32 17.42 11.32
CA SER A 114 -19.24 18.29 12.08
C SER A 114 -18.99 19.78 11.86
N SER A 115 -17.73 20.21 11.62
CA SER A 115 -17.40 21.62 11.38
C SER A 115 -17.95 22.15 10.06
N ARG A 116 -18.24 21.27 9.09
CA ARG A 116 -18.63 21.61 7.70
C ARG A 116 -17.62 22.53 7.01
N GLU A 117 -16.41 22.62 7.52
CA GLU A 117 -15.34 23.40 6.93
C GLU A 117 -14.85 22.77 5.63
N PHE A 118 -14.10 23.55 4.85
CA PHE A 118 -13.41 23.01 3.70
C PHE A 118 -12.42 21.93 4.15
N PHE A 119 -12.50 20.77 3.52
CA PHE A 119 -11.56 19.68 3.76
C PHE A 119 -10.34 19.90 2.88
N ASP A 120 -9.35 20.58 3.43
CA ASP A 120 -8.04 20.80 2.82
C ASP A 120 -6.93 20.13 3.64
N LEU A 121 -5.74 20.01 3.05
CA LEU A 121 -4.60 19.35 3.69
C LEU A 121 -4.21 20.00 5.02
N LYS A 122 -4.16 21.33 5.06
CA LYS A 122 -3.69 22.10 6.22
C LYS A 122 -4.64 21.94 7.41
N THR A 123 -5.94 22.04 7.15
CA THR A 123 -6.96 21.86 8.18
C THR A 123 -6.95 20.42 8.73
N PHE A 124 -6.67 19.43 7.88
CA PHE A 124 -6.52 18.05 8.31
C PHE A 124 -5.23 17.80 9.10
N THR A 125 -4.09 18.33 8.66
CA THR A 125 -2.78 18.10 9.29
C THR A 125 -2.64 18.82 10.63
N TYR A 126 -3.39 19.91 10.85
CA TYR A 126 -3.44 20.62 12.13
C TYR A 126 -3.70 19.70 13.33
N TYR A 127 -4.56 18.68 13.18
CA TYR A 127 -4.83 17.72 14.27
C TYR A 127 -3.60 16.91 14.68
N PHE A 128 -2.57 16.82 13.83
CA PHE A 128 -1.39 15.98 14.05
C PHE A 128 -0.12 16.82 14.31
N GLU A 129 -0.23 18.14 14.46
CA GLU A 129 0.93 19.04 14.66
C GLU A 129 1.64 18.80 15.99
N ASP A 130 0.88 18.55 17.06
CA ASP A 130 1.42 18.33 18.41
C ASP A 130 1.87 16.89 18.68
N ILE A 131 1.91 16.02 17.65
CA ILE A 131 2.27 14.61 17.77
C ILE A 131 3.71 14.42 17.28
N PRO A 132 4.72 14.36 18.18
CA PRO A 132 6.11 14.19 17.77
C PRO A 132 6.36 12.73 17.32
N VAL A 133 7.07 12.58 16.20
CA VAL A 133 7.58 11.29 15.69
C VAL A 133 9.10 11.22 15.68
N ASP A 134 9.77 12.35 15.84
CA ASP A 134 11.20 12.51 16.10
C ASP A 134 11.45 13.83 16.87
N GLU A 135 12.69 14.12 17.29
CA GLU A 135 13.04 15.30 18.10
C GLU A 135 12.50 16.62 17.55
N ASN A 136 12.44 16.78 16.22
CA ASN A 136 11.99 18.01 15.55
C ASN A 136 10.99 17.74 14.41
N ILE A 137 10.34 16.57 14.39
CA ILE A 137 9.43 16.19 13.32
C ILE A 137 8.09 15.79 13.92
N SER A 138 7.02 16.45 13.48
CA SER A 138 5.65 16.09 13.82
C SER A 138 5.03 15.13 12.81
N LEU A 139 4.01 14.41 13.25
CA LEU A 139 3.26 13.51 12.38
C LEU A 139 2.56 14.26 11.23
N ALA A 140 2.12 15.50 11.47
CA ALA A 140 1.62 16.41 10.44
C ALA A 140 2.64 16.58 9.30
N GLN A 141 3.89 16.90 9.64
CA GLN A 141 4.96 17.11 8.65
C GLN A 141 5.26 15.83 7.85
N VAL A 142 5.20 14.66 8.48
CA VAL A 142 5.34 13.38 7.78
C VAL A 142 4.22 13.19 6.76
N TYR A 143 2.96 13.43 7.15
CA TYR A 143 1.84 13.27 6.24
C TYR A 143 1.88 14.26 5.07
N GLU A 144 2.18 15.53 5.35
CA GLU A 144 2.34 16.57 4.32
C GLU A 144 3.44 16.20 3.32
N PHE A 145 4.56 15.66 3.81
CA PHE A 145 5.63 15.18 2.94
C PHE A 145 5.13 14.08 1.99
N TRP A 146 4.46 13.05 2.51
CA TRP A 146 3.94 11.94 1.70
C TRP A 146 2.80 12.36 0.76
N PHE A 147 2.01 13.35 1.16
CA PHE A 147 0.93 13.89 0.34
C PHE A 147 1.49 14.67 -0.86
N THR A 148 2.48 15.52 -0.60
CA THR A 148 3.06 16.42 -1.60
C THR A 148 4.07 15.72 -2.51
N ASN A 149 4.81 14.73 -2.00
CA ASN A 149 5.85 14.06 -2.76
C ASN A 149 5.32 12.78 -3.41
N GLY A 150 5.54 12.70 -4.72
CA GLY A 150 5.35 11.51 -5.51
C GLY A 150 6.48 10.50 -5.30
N GLY A 151 6.14 9.21 -5.32
CA GLY A 151 7.13 8.15 -5.15
C GLY A 151 6.58 6.91 -4.45
N PHE A 152 7.26 5.80 -4.70
CA PHE A 152 7.07 4.52 -4.05
C PHE A 152 8.44 3.97 -3.58
N PRO A 153 8.92 4.41 -2.41
CA PRO A 153 10.30 4.16 -1.99
C PRO A 153 10.57 2.68 -1.75
N SER A 154 11.86 2.34 -1.76
CA SER A 154 12.37 0.98 -1.55
C SER A 154 13.36 0.96 -0.39
N LEU A 155 13.24 -0.06 0.46
CA LEU A 155 14.10 -0.29 1.62
C LEU A 155 14.87 -1.59 1.46
N LYS A 156 16.20 -1.54 1.45
CA LYS A 156 17.05 -2.74 1.56
C LYS A 156 17.23 -3.12 3.02
N VAL A 157 17.08 -4.40 3.30
CA VAL A 157 17.24 -5.03 4.61
C VAL A 157 18.37 -6.05 4.49
N SER A 158 19.45 -5.81 5.23
CA SER A 158 20.64 -6.68 5.21
C SER A 158 20.94 -7.20 6.61
N ASN A 159 20.93 -8.51 6.75
CA ASN A 159 21.35 -9.25 7.93
C ASN A 159 22.80 -9.70 7.73
N ALA A 160 23.68 -9.23 8.60
CA ALA A 160 25.06 -9.67 8.71
C ALA A 160 25.31 -10.25 10.10
N PRO A 161 26.31 -11.15 10.27
CA PRO A 161 26.64 -11.71 11.58
C PRO A 161 26.93 -10.66 12.66
N LEU A 162 27.38 -9.47 12.25
CA LEU A 162 27.78 -8.37 13.14
C LEU A 162 26.77 -7.23 13.17
N GLY A 163 25.67 -7.29 12.42
CA GLY A 163 24.73 -6.18 12.37
C GLY A 163 23.55 -6.38 11.45
N PHE A 164 22.49 -5.65 11.76
CA PHE A 164 21.29 -5.52 10.95
C PHE A 164 21.27 -4.11 10.34
N GLU A 165 21.14 -3.99 9.02
CA GLU A 165 21.11 -2.72 8.32
C GLU A 165 19.79 -2.53 7.57
N LEU A 166 19.15 -1.40 7.81
CA LEU A 166 18.08 -0.84 6.99
C LEU A 166 18.66 0.27 6.13
N ARG A 167 18.50 0.21 4.81
CA ARG A 167 19.01 1.22 3.88
C ARG A 167 17.98 1.58 2.83
N GLN A 168 17.57 2.83 2.79
CA GLN A 168 16.71 3.35 1.72
C GLN A 168 17.51 3.35 0.41
N LEU A 169 16.88 2.94 -0.69
CA LEU A 169 17.51 2.83 -2.02
C LEU A 169 17.31 4.07 -2.90
N GLY A 170 16.47 5.02 -2.46
CA GLY A 170 16.22 6.28 -3.16
C GLY A 170 17.33 7.31 -2.96
N ARG A 171 17.33 8.35 -3.82
CA ARG A 171 18.27 9.48 -3.75
C ARG A 171 18.13 10.32 -2.48
N TYR A 172 16.91 10.43 -1.97
CA TYR A 172 16.57 11.17 -0.77
C TYR A 172 15.82 10.24 0.18
N PRO A 173 16.07 10.36 1.49
CA PRO A 173 15.37 9.54 2.47
C PRO A 173 13.91 9.99 2.57
N TRP A 174 13.03 9.00 2.68
CA TRP A 174 11.61 9.16 2.98
C TRP A 174 11.38 8.94 4.48
N PRO A 175 10.38 9.59 5.09
CA PRO A 175 9.95 9.29 6.45
C PRO A 175 9.14 7.98 6.46
N LEU A 176 9.83 6.84 6.56
CA LEU A 176 9.21 5.51 6.45
C LEU A 176 8.68 5.04 7.81
N ARG A 177 7.39 4.71 7.90
CA ARG A 177 6.84 3.98 9.05
C ARG A 177 7.33 2.53 9.02
N ILE A 178 8.07 2.09 10.03
CA ILE A 178 8.64 0.74 10.10
C ILE A 178 7.76 -0.18 10.93
N SER A 179 7.04 -1.08 10.27
CA SER A 179 6.34 -2.19 10.93
C SER A 179 7.25 -3.42 10.95
N SER A 180 7.47 -4.02 12.11
CA SER A 180 8.25 -5.25 12.25
C SER A 180 7.79 -6.02 13.49
N THR A 181 8.03 -7.33 13.49
CA THR A 181 7.93 -8.15 14.71
C THR A 181 9.03 -7.83 15.72
N GLU A 182 10.08 -7.13 15.29
CA GLU A 182 11.18 -6.72 16.14
C GLU A 182 10.98 -5.31 16.71
N SER A 183 11.65 -5.04 17.83
CA SER A 183 11.72 -3.69 18.40
C SER A 183 12.63 -2.81 17.56
N LEU A 184 12.06 -2.18 16.54
CA LEU A 184 12.66 -1.16 15.70
C LEU A 184 12.04 0.22 16.02
N PRO A 185 12.75 1.33 15.71
CA PRO A 185 12.14 2.65 15.76
C PRO A 185 10.88 2.69 14.88
N PRO A 186 9.80 3.39 15.32
CA PRO A 186 8.54 3.41 14.58
C PRO A 186 8.67 4.09 13.21
N PHE A 187 9.62 5.02 13.07
CA PHE A 187 9.95 5.71 11.84
C PHE A 187 11.45 5.64 11.53
N LEU A 188 11.76 5.61 10.24
CA LEU A 188 13.11 5.76 9.70
C LEU A 188 13.18 7.03 8.85
N PHE A 189 13.89 8.05 9.33
CA PHE A 189 14.13 9.31 8.63
C PHE A 189 15.49 9.36 7.93
N ALA A 190 16.44 8.56 8.39
CA ALA A 190 17.79 8.50 7.83
C ALA A 190 17.86 7.62 6.58
N GLN A 191 18.87 7.86 5.73
CA GLN A 191 19.15 7.01 4.57
C GLN A 191 19.47 5.57 5.00
N SER A 192 20.14 5.40 6.13
CA SER A 192 20.52 4.11 6.68
C SER A 192 20.43 4.08 8.19
N LEU A 193 20.09 2.92 8.75
CA LEU A 193 20.12 2.62 10.18
C LEU A 193 20.81 1.28 10.39
N SER A 194 21.86 1.27 11.19
CA SER A 194 22.57 0.05 11.60
C SER A 194 22.27 -0.26 13.06
N LEU A 195 21.88 -1.51 13.33
CA LEU A 195 21.54 -2.00 14.66
C LEU A 195 22.35 -3.28 14.96
N PRO A 196 22.53 -3.62 16.24
CA PRO A 196 23.06 -4.93 16.62
C PRO A 196 22.22 -6.07 16.02
N PRO A 197 22.81 -7.24 15.74
CA PRO A 197 22.08 -8.38 15.21
C PRO A 197 20.97 -8.81 16.19
N LYS A 198 19.74 -8.94 15.70
CA LYS A 198 18.57 -9.29 16.52
C LYS A 198 18.02 -10.69 16.31
N GLY A 199 18.49 -11.39 15.27
CA GLY A 199 18.05 -12.74 14.93
C GLY A 199 18.67 -13.24 13.62
N PRO A 200 18.26 -14.43 13.13
CA PRO A 200 18.77 -15.00 11.89
C PRO A 200 18.26 -14.27 10.64
N TYR A 201 17.07 -13.66 10.72
CA TYR A 201 16.50 -12.80 9.67
C TYR A 201 15.38 -11.94 10.28
N SER A 202 15.26 -10.70 9.80
CA SER A 202 14.25 -9.75 10.25
C SER A 202 13.38 -9.33 9.07
N LEU A 203 12.06 -9.44 9.23
CA LEU A 203 11.09 -8.97 8.25
C LEU A 203 10.54 -7.60 8.65
N VAL A 204 10.36 -6.74 7.66
CA VAL A 204 9.78 -5.40 7.84
C VAL A 204 8.67 -5.17 6.83
N ASN A 205 7.70 -4.35 7.20
CA ASN A 205 6.54 -4.00 6.39
C ASN A 205 5.75 -5.19 5.83
N VAL A 206 5.72 -6.32 6.53
CA VAL A 206 4.93 -7.48 6.08
C VAL A 206 3.45 -7.12 6.11
N ASN A 207 2.69 -7.57 5.11
CA ASN A 207 1.30 -7.24 4.85
C ASN A 207 1.06 -5.81 4.35
N PHE A 208 2.10 -5.16 3.83
CA PHE A 208 2.02 -3.85 3.19
C PHE A 208 1.36 -2.78 4.06
N THR A 209 1.73 -2.73 5.33
CA THR A 209 1.18 -1.78 6.32
C THR A 209 1.60 -0.33 6.09
N SER A 210 2.55 -0.09 5.19
CA SER A 210 3.08 1.22 4.86
C SER A 210 3.54 1.23 3.41
N PHE A 211 3.53 2.41 2.77
CA PHE A 211 3.64 2.56 1.32
C PHE A 211 5.09 2.51 0.81
N TYR A 212 5.76 1.35 0.92
CA TYR A 212 7.09 1.12 0.35
C TYR A 212 7.37 -0.37 0.07
N ARG A 213 8.32 -0.63 -0.84
CA ARG A 213 8.81 -1.97 -1.17
C ARG A 213 9.98 -2.38 -0.29
N VAL A 214 10.17 -3.68 -0.07
CA VAL A 214 11.28 -4.19 0.74
C VAL A 214 12.14 -5.18 -0.03
N ASN A 215 13.45 -4.90 -0.11
CA ASN A 215 14.44 -5.79 -0.70
C ASN A 215 15.25 -6.45 0.41
N TYR A 216 15.21 -7.76 0.52
CA TYR A 216 16.00 -8.49 1.50
C TYR A 216 17.34 -8.97 0.92
N ASP A 217 18.30 -9.31 1.78
CA ASP A 217 19.50 -10.03 1.34
C ASP A 217 19.19 -11.45 0.84
N GLN A 218 20.17 -12.07 0.18
CA GLN A 218 20.05 -13.42 -0.38
C GLN A 218 19.61 -14.46 0.65
N THR A 219 20.22 -14.48 1.83
CA THR A 219 19.94 -15.47 2.88
C THR A 219 18.50 -15.36 3.37
N THR A 220 18.05 -14.12 3.55
CA THR A 220 16.70 -13.79 3.99
C THR A 220 15.67 -14.15 2.93
N TRP A 221 15.92 -13.85 1.65
CA TRP A 221 15.05 -14.27 0.55
C TRP A 221 14.89 -15.79 0.48
N VAL A 222 15.98 -16.56 0.60
CA VAL A 222 15.92 -18.03 0.63
C VAL A 222 15.07 -18.51 1.80
N ASN A 223 15.29 -17.96 3.00
CA ASN A 223 14.51 -18.31 4.19
C ASN A 223 13.02 -17.97 4.06
N ILE A 224 12.69 -16.82 3.43
CA ILE A 224 11.30 -16.40 3.18
C ILE A 224 10.60 -17.44 2.31
N PHE A 225 11.20 -17.82 1.17
CA PHE A 225 10.55 -18.74 0.24
C PHE A 225 10.46 -20.17 0.78
N SER A 226 11.49 -20.67 1.48
CA SER A 226 11.44 -21.98 2.17
C SER A 226 10.30 -22.00 3.19
N LYS A 227 10.19 -20.98 4.06
CA LYS A 227 9.11 -20.92 5.05
C LYS A 227 7.72 -20.76 4.43
N MET A 228 7.63 -20.02 3.33
CA MET A 228 6.36 -19.83 2.62
C MET A 228 5.86 -21.13 1.98
N ASP A 229 6.78 -22.01 1.56
CA ASP A 229 6.46 -23.35 1.03
C ASP A 229 6.12 -24.34 2.16
N GLU A 230 6.94 -24.39 3.21
CA GLU A 230 6.78 -25.32 4.34
C GLU A 230 5.59 -24.97 5.24
N HIS A 231 5.35 -23.67 5.48
CA HIS A 231 4.39 -23.14 6.44
C HIS A 231 3.63 -21.92 5.90
N PRO A 232 2.85 -22.08 4.80
CA PRO A 232 2.18 -20.96 4.14
C PRO A 232 1.21 -20.20 5.06
N GLU A 233 0.66 -20.84 6.09
CA GLU A 233 -0.22 -20.27 7.10
C GLU A 233 0.44 -19.24 8.01
N GLN A 234 1.78 -19.22 8.09
CA GLN A 234 2.52 -18.19 8.84
C GLN A 234 2.49 -16.82 8.15
N PHE A 235 2.07 -16.77 6.88
CA PHE A 235 1.97 -15.55 6.09
C PHE A 235 0.51 -15.30 5.74
N SER A 236 0.06 -14.03 5.82
CA SER A 236 -1.25 -13.68 5.28
C SER A 236 -1.25 -13.76 3.74
N ALA A 237 -2.44 -13.78 3.13
CA ALA A 237 -2.55 -13.71 1.68
C ALA A 237 -1.86 -12.47 1.08
N VAL A 238 -1.98 -11.30 1.75
CA VAL A 238 -1.31 -10.06 1.34
C VAL A 238 0.20 -10.17 1.53
N GLY A 239 0.65 -10.71 2.67
CA GLY A 239 2.07 -10.88 2.96
C GLY A 239 2.78 -11.73 1.92
N ARG A 240 2.18 -12.87 1.53
CA ARG A 240 2.73 -13.72 0.45
C ARG A 240 2.77 -12.98 -0.89
N ALA A 241 1.68 -12.31 -1.27
CA ALA A 241 1.62 -11.56 -2.52
C ALA A 241 2.65 -10.42 -2.55
N GLN A 242 2.84 -9.73 -1.43
CA GLN A 242 3.85 -8.69 -1.27
C GLN A 242 5.25 -9.22 -1.45
N LEU A 243 5.63 -10.26 -0.70
CA LEU A 243 6.97 -10.83 -0.73
C LEU A 243 7.35 -11.34 -2.12
N VAL A 244 6.41 -12.00 -2.82
CA VAL A 244 6.62 -12.43 -4.21
C VAL A 244 6.75 -11.22 -5.15
N SER A 245 5.87 -10.23 -5.03
CA SER A 245 5.88 -9.03 -5.86
C SER A 245 7.17 -8.23 -5.69
N ASP A 246 7.61 -8.01 -4.46
CA ASP A 246 8.83 -7.27 -4.15
C ASP A 246 10.06 -8.03 -4.69
N PHE A 247 10.15 -9.34 -4.49
CA PHE A 247 11.22 -10.15 -5.08
C PHE A 247 11.24 -10.02 -6.60
N CYS A 248 10.09 -10.17 -7.27
CA CYS A 248 10.01 -10.05 -8.73
C CYS A 248 10.41 -8.65 -9.21
N TYR A 249 9.98 -7.60 -8.51
CA TYR A 249 10.36 -6.22 -8.81
C TYR A 249 11.88 -6.05 -8.73
N PHE A 250 12.49 -6.38 -7.59
CA PHE A 250 13.94 -6.20 -7.40
C PHE A 250 14.77 -7.12 -8.31
N TYR A 251 14.29 -8.34 -8.58
CA TYR A 251 14.93 -9.26 -9.50
C TYR A 251 14.93 -8.71 -10.94
N ALA A 252 13.80 -8.17 -11.41
CA ALA A 252 13.70 -7.59 -12.75
C ALA A 252 14.59 -6.34 -12.94
N HIS A 253 15.02 -5.72 -11.85
CA HIS A 253 15.93 -4.57 -11.83
C HIS A 253 17.39 -4.94 -11.52
N ASP A 254 17.74 -6.24 -11.50
CA ASP A 254 19.08 -6.74 -11.14
C ASP A 254 19.55 -6.29 -9.73
N GLN A 255 18.60 -6.12 -8.79
CA GLN A 255 18.85 -5.65 -7.42
C GLN A 255 18.81 -6.76 -6.37
N VAL A 256 18.66 -8.03 -6.77
CA VAL A 256 18.69 -9.19 -5.87
C VAL A 256 20.00 -9.95 -6.03
N ASP A 257 20.78 -9.99 -4.96
CA ASP A 257 22.03 -10.75 -4.89
C ASP A 257 21.75 -12.24 -5.14
N ASN A 258 22.41 -12.83 -6.14
CA ASN A 258 22.19 -14.20 -6.61
C ASN A 258 20.73 -14.53 -7.01
N GLY A 259 19.99 -13.53 -7.53
CA GLY A 259 18.56 -13.65 -7.80
C GLY A 259 18.17 -14.78 -8.77
N ALA A 260 19.04 -15.15 -9.72
CA ALA A 260 18.76 -16.24 -10.66
C ALA A 260 18.64 -17.60 -9.95
N ALA A 261 19.55 -17.90 -9.02
CA ALA A 261 19.49 -19.13 -8.24
C ALA A 261 18.28 -19.18 -7.30
N ILE A 262 17.90 -18.04 -6.70
CA ILE A 262 16.69 -17.94 -5.87
C ILE A 262 15.44 -18.15 -6.73
N LYS A 263 15.39 -17.55 -7.92
CA LYS A 263 14.30 -17.76 -8.87
C LYS A 263 14.18 -19.23 -9.28
N GLU A 264 15.29 -19.90 -9.57
CA GLU A 264 15.29 -21.33 -9.86
C GLU A 264 14.76 -22.13 -8.67
N MET A 265 15.17 -21.86 -7.44
CA MET A 265 14.60 -22.50 -6.24
C MET A 265 13.08 -22.33 -6.13
N VAL A 266 12.56 -21.12 -6.43
CA VAL A 266 11.12 -20.82 -6.40
C VAL A 266 10.36 -21.46 -7.57
N MET A 267 11.00 -21.65 -8.73
CA MET A 267 10.39 -22.22 -9.94
C MET A 267 10.56 -23.74 -10.08
N ASP A 268 11.63 -24.30 -9.51
CA ASP A 268 12.04 -25.71 -9.57
C ASP A 268 11.55 -26.51 -8.35
N THR A 269 10.67 -25.92 -7.54
CA THR A 269 9.73 -26.70 -6.74
C THR A 269 8.81 -27.48 -7.69
N SER A 270 9.36 -28.58 -8.21
CA SER A 270 8.69 -29.69 -8.88
C SER A 270 7.70 -30.42 -7.95
N THR A 271 7.53 -29.90 -6.73
CA THR A 271 6.50 -30.22 -5.73
C THR A 271 5.67 -29.02 -5.28
N ALA A 272 5.96 -27.79 -5.73
CA ALA A 272 5.06 -26.67 -5.47
C ALA A 272 3.73 -27.00 -6.13
N PRO A 273 2.60 -26.84 -5.41
CA PRO A 273 1.31 -27.06 -6.02
C PRO A 273 1.24 -26.20 -7.27
N VAL A 274 0.75 -26.82 -8.34
CA VAL A 274 0.50 -26.28 -9.68
C VAL A 274 -0.13 -24.87 -9.67
N THR A 275 -0.68 -24.44 -8.53
CA THR A 275 -1.25 -23.14 -8.22
C THR A 275 -0.29 -21.95 -8.30
N LEU A 276 0.97 -21.97 -7.82
CA LEU A 276 1.80 -20.73 -7.76
C LEU A 276 2.32 -20.30 -9.14
N SER A 277 2.85 -21.24 -9.92
CA SER A 277 3.28 -21.01 -11.30
C SER A 277 2.10 -20.73 -12.23
N GLN A 278 0.92 -21.34 -12.00
CA GLN A 278 -0.32 -20.93 -12.65
C GLN A 278 -0.83 -19.58 -12.16
N LEU A 279 -0.62 -19.19 -10.90
CA LEU A 279 -1.02 -17.90 -10.34
C LEU A 279 -0.31 -16.77 -11.10
N LEU A 280 1.01 -16.90 -11.25
CA LEU A 280 1.85 -15.91 -11.93
C LEU A 280 1.50 -15.84 -13.43
N ARG A 281 1.28 -16.99 -14.09
CA ARG A 281 0.87 -17.03 -15.51
C ARG A 281 -0.55 -16.48 -15.72
N ARG A 282 -1.49 -16.73 -14.79
CA ARG A 282 -2.89 -16.26 -14.86
C ARG A 282 -3.03 -14.79 -14.46
N LEU A 283 -2.21 -14.30 -13.54
CA LEU A 283 -2.07 -12.88 -13.25
C LEU A 283 -1.59 -12.15 -14.50
N ALA A 284 -0.50 -12.61 -15.13
CA ALA A 284 0.00 -12.01 -16.38
C ALA A 284 -1.02 -12.04 -17.53
N LEU A 285 -1.71 -13.16 -17.76
CA LEU A 285 -2.72 -13.30 -18.84
C LEU A 285 -4.06 -12.59 -18.52
N GLY A 286 -4.45 -12.52 -17.25
CA GLY A 286 -5.65 -11.83 -16.79
C GLY A 286 -5.50 -10.32 -16.82
N VAL A 287 -4.29 -9.83 -16.50
CA VAL A 287 -3.87 -8.42 -16.63
C VAL A 287 -4.00 -7.97 -18.09
N THR A 288 -3.52 -8.71 -19.09
CA THR A 288 -3.74 -8.35 -20.51
C THR A 288 -5.21 -8.28 -20.97
N ARG A 289 -6.13 -9.03 -20.36
CA ARG A 289 -7.57 -8.99 -20.71
C ARG A 289 -8.35 -7.90 -19.96
N LEU A 290 -7.78 -7.33 -18.90
CA LEU A 290 -8.36 -6.19 -18.17
C LEU A 290 -8.33 -4.90 -19.01
N PHE A 291 -7.53 -4.85 -20.08
CA PHE A 291 -7.19 -3.62 -20.81
C PHE A 291 -7.78 -3.50 -22.22
N ASP A 292 -8.77 -4.32 -22.58
CA ASP A 292 -9.32 -4.32 -23.95
C ASP A 292 -10.53 -3.38 -24.14
N SER A 293 -10.88 -2.54 -23.15
CA SER A 293 -11.87 -1.47 -23.39
C SER A 293 -11.74 -0.28 -22.42
N ASP A 294 -11.89 0.92 -22.98
CA ASP A 294 -11.81 2.23 -22.29
C ASP A 294 -12.93 2.48 -21.27
N ALA A 295 -13.93 1.59 -21.19
CA ALA A 295 -15.04 1.67 -20.21
C ALA A 295 -14.73 0.97 -18.87
N SER A 296 -13.51 0.48 -18.69
CA SER A 296 -13.08 -0.40 -17.60
C SER A 296 -12.87 0.29 -16.25
N PHE A 297 -12.99 1.62 -16.17
CA PHE A 297 -12.63 2.36 -14.95
C PHE A 297 -13.83 3.05 -14.29
N GLY A 298 -14.10 2.61 -13.06
CA GLY A 298 -14.93 3.35 -12.12
C GLY A 298 -15.48 2.47 -10.99
N CYS A 299 -15.23 2.89 -9.75
CA CYS A 299 -15.92 2.46 -8.53
C CYS A 299 -17.47 2.56 -8.61
N ARG A 300 -18.04 3.10 -9.71
CA ARG A 300 -19.48 3.21 -9.96
C ARG A 300 -20.19 1.93 -10.42
N THR A 301 -19.51 0.94 -11.02
CA THR A 301 -20.21 -0.18 -11.72
C THR A 301 -20.06 -1.56 -11.06
N GLY A 302 -19.27 -1.66 -9.99
CA GLY A 302 -18.93 -2.94 -9.36
C GLY A 302 -18.14 -3.88 -10.29
N LEU A 303 -17.57 -3.36 -11.38
CA LEU A 303 -16.83 -4.15 -12.38
C LEU A 303 -15.49 -4.63 -11.85
N ALA A 304 -14.81 -3.86 -10.97
CA ALA A 304 -13.63 -4.33 -10.24
C ALA A 304 -13.96 -5.56 -9.37
N ALA A 305 -15.11 -5.60 -8.71
CA ALA A 305 -15.57 -6.77 -7.97
C ALA A 305 -15.95 -7.94 -8.89
N ARG A 306 -16.52 -7.68 -10.08
CA ARG A 306 -16.80 -8.72 -11.10
C ARG A 306 -15.52 -9.28 -11.73
N ASN A 307 -14.52 -8.44 -11.96
CA ASN A 307 -13.22 -8.82 -12.49
C ASN A 307 -12.38 -9.55 -11.44
N LEU A 308 -12.44 -9.11 -10.18
CA LEU A 308 -11.89 -9.85 -9.04
C LEU A 308 -12.60 -11.20 -8.89
N ASN A 309 -13.92 -11.25 -9.08
CA ASN A 309 -14.67 -12.51 -9.13
C ASN A 309 -14.31 -13.38 -10.33
N ALA A 310 -14.01 -12.81 -11.49
CA ALA A 310 -13.55 -13.57 -12.65
C ALA A 310 -12.14 -14.14 -12.43
N ILE A 311 -11.24 -13.34 -11.85
CA ILE A 311 -9.91 -13.77 -11.41
C ILE A 311 -10.06 -14.90 -10.39
N CYS A 312 -10.86 -14.70 -9.35
CA CYS A 312 -11.04 -15.69 -8.31
C CYS A 312 -11.77 -16.96 -8.77
N ASN A 313 -12.73 -16.83 -9.68
CA ASN A 313 -13.40 -17.99 -10.26
C ASN A 313 -12.44 -18.76 -11.17
N SER A 314 -11.54 -18.07 -11.89
CA SER A 314 -10.53 -18.74 -12.71
C SER A 314 -9.42 -19.37 -11.88
N VAL A 315 -8.99 -18.73 -10.77
CA VAL A 315 -7.82 -19.12 -9.97
C VAL A 315 -8.20 -20.09 -8.85
N PHE A 316 -9.36 -19.89 -8.23
CA PHE A 316 -9.80 -20.61 -7.03
C PHE A 316 -11.15 -21.33 -7.21
N SER A 317 -11.71 -21.36 -8.43
CA SER A 317 -13.02 -21.96 -8.73
C SER A 317 -14.17 -21.44 -7.87
N THR A 318 -14.05 -20.21 -7.35
CA THR A 318 -15.06 -19.59 -6.49
C THR A 318 -15.08 -18.07 -6.64
N LYS A 319 -16.21 -17.44 -6.31
CA LYS A 319 -16.33 -15.97 -6.30
C LYS A 319 -15.65 -15.40 -5.03
N CYS A 320 -14.91 -14.32 -5.19
CA CYS A 320 -14.23 -13.62 -4.10
C CYS A 320 -15.11 -12.60 -3.37
N VAL A 321 -16.17 -12.11 -4.02
CA VAL A 321 -17.18 -11.17 -3.53
C VAL A 321 -18.57 -11.65 -3.94
#